data_AF-A0A1V6HA69-F1
#
_entry.id   AF-A0A1V6HA69-F1
#
_cell.length_a   1.000
_cell.length_b   1.000
_cell.length_c   1.000
_cell.angle_alpha   90.00
_cell.angle_beta   90.00
_cell.angle_gamma   90.00
#
_symmetry.space_group_name_H-M   'P 1'
#
loop_
_entity.id
_entity.type
_entity.pdbx_description
1 polymer ?
#
loop_
_entity_poly.entity_id
_entity_poly.type
_entity_poly.pdbx_seq_one_letter_code
_entity_poly.pdbx_strand_id
1 'polypeptide(L)'
;MLDLFAHGGAFALHALRGGAAAVTCVESGPGLEATARRAIARNGLAGERLEWIRADVFAELRRHRERYDLIVCDPPPLAPHRGAVAAAARAYKDLNRLALRRLAPGGLLFTFSCSGAVDARLFRQILFAAAVEAGVRLALLRPLAAAADHPVAIAHPQGEYLKGWLAVAESSARD
;
A
#
# COMPACT_ATOMS: atom_id res chain seq x y z
N MET A 1 -4.09 7.41 8.95
CA MET A 1 -3.58 6.45 7.95
C MET A 1 -4.15 6.79 6.58
N LEU A 2 -3.38 6.55 5.51
CA LEU A 2 -3.85 6.60 4.11
C LEU A 2 -3.90 5.18 3.52
N ASP A 3 -5.08 4.74 3.10
CA ASP A 3 -5.32 3.45 2.44
C ASP A 3 -5.51 3.65 0.94
N LEU A 4 -4.52 3.27 0.13
CA LEU A 4 -4.57 3.44 -1.32
C LEU A 4 -4.99 2.14 -2.00
N PHE A 5 -5.94 2.24 -2.94
CA PHE A 5 -6.63 1.08 -3.52
C PHE A 5 -7.40 0.32 -2.44
N ALA A 6 -8.15 1.08 -1.62
CA ALA A 6 -8.72 0.59 -0.37
C ALA A 6 -9.73 -0.57 -0.53
N HIS A 7 -10.23 -0.83 -1.74
CA HIS A 7 -11.22 -1.86 -2.02
C HIS A 7 -12.40 -1.78 -1.03
N GLY A 8 -12.65 -2.82 -0.23
CA GLY A 8 -13.73 -2.86 0.77
C GLY A 8 -13.36 -2.27 2.13
N GLY A 9 -12.23 -1.56 2.22
CA GLY A 9 -11.74 -0.92 3.45
C GLY A 9 -11.22 -1.88 4.51
N ALA A 10 -10.63 -3.02 4.11
CA ALA A 10 -10.13 -4.01 5.07
C ALA A 10 -8.98 -3.46 5.93
N PHE A 11 -7.99 -2.81 5.31
CA PHE A 11 -6.91 -2.15 6.06
C PHE A 11 -7.45 -1.00 6.90
N ALA A 12 -8.35 -0.17 6.36
CA ALA A 12 -9.01 0.88 7.12
C ALA A 12 -9.71 0.37 8.39
N LEU A 13 -10.48 -0.71 8.28
CA LEU A 13 -11.12 -1.37 9.43
C LEU A 13 -10.08 -1.79 10.48
N HIS A 14 -9.00 -2.46 10.06
CA HIS A 14 -7.96 -2.91 10.96
C HIS A 14 -7.20 -1.76 11.62
N ALA A 15 -6.97 -0.66 10.89
CA ALA A 15 -6.32 0.54 11.42
C ALA A 15 -7.19 1.24 12.46
N LEU A 16 -8.49 1.41 12.20
CA LEU A 16 -9.44 1.95 13.16
C LEU A 16 -9.52 1.08 14.42
N ARG A 17 -9.61 -0.25 14.26
CA ARG A 17 -9.58 -1.19 15.39
C ARG A 17 -8.26 -1.14 16.17
N GLY A 18 -7.17 -0.77 15.49
CA GLY A 18 -5.85 -0.54 16.08
C GLY A 18 -5.68 0.83 16.74
N GLY A 19 -6.73 1.67 16.79
CA GLY A 19 -6.69 2.98 17.42
C GLY A 19 -6.19 4.12 16.53
N ALA A 20 -6.19 3.95 15.20
CA ALA A 20 -5.88 5.06 14.30
C ALA A 20 -6.87 6.22 14.49
N ALA A 21 -6.37 7.42 14.77
CA ALA A 21 -7.20 8.60 15.04
C ALA A 21 -8.04 9.06 13.82
N ALA A 22 -7.58 8.74 12.61
CA ALA A 22 -8.30 8.95 11.36
C ALA A 22 -7.75 8.04 10.25
N VAL A 23 -8.62 7.66 9.33
CA VAL A 23 -8.27 6.92 8.12
C VAL A 23 -8.87 7.62 6.89
N THR A 24 -8.03 7.84 5.88
CA THR A 24 -8.44 8.30 4.55
C THR A 24 -8.27 7.13 3.58
N CYS A 25 -9.34 6.75 2.90
CA CYS A 25 -9.34 5.72 1.86
C CYS A 25 -9.43 6.36 0.47
N VAL A 26 -8.60 5.91 -0.47
CA VAL A 26 -8.67 6.32 -1.88
C VAL A 26 -8.97 5.11 -2.74
N GLU A 27 -10.09 5.15 -3.45
CA GLU A 27 -10.57 4.05 -4.27
C GLU A 27 -11.39 4.57 -5.46
N SER A 28 -11.19 3.99 -6.64
CA SER A 28 -11.91 4.39 -7.86
C SER A 28 -13.23 3.64 -8.06
N GLY A 29 -13.33 2.41 -7.54
CA GLY A 29 -14.45 1.51 -7.76
C GLY A 29 -15.78 2.00 -7.14
N PRO A 30 -16.91 1.92 -7.87
CA PRO A 30 -18.20 2.34 -7.36
C PRO A 30 -18.72 1.40 -6.27
N GLY A 31 -19.47 1.94 -5.30
CA GLY A 31 -20.18 1.16 -4.28
C GLY A 31 -19.30 0.54 -3.17
N LEU A 32 -17.97 0.61 -3.31
CA LEU A 32 -17.02 0.08 -2.33
C LEU A 32 -17.04 0.81 -0.99
N GLU A 33 -17.31 2.12 -1.00
CA GLU A 33 -17.50 2.93 0.22
C GLU A 33 -18.60 2.35 1.12
N ALA A 34 -19.75 2.01 0.54
CA ALA A 34 -20.87 1.48 1.30
C ALA A 34 -20.50 0.12 1.94
N THR A 35 -19.70 -0.70 1.26
CA THR A 35 -19.17 -1.95 1.81
C THR A 35 -18.23 -1.69 2.98
N ALA A 36 -17.28 -0.77 2.83
CA ALA A 36 -16.36 -0.39 3.90
C ALA A 36 -17.11 0.14 5.14
N ARG A 37 -18.03 1.08 4.94
CA ARG A 37 -18.84 1.66 6.03
C ARG A 37 -19.68 0.60 6.75
N ARG A 38 -20.29 -0.35 6.02
CA ARG A 38 -21.02 -1.47 6.63
C ARG A 38 -20.11 -2.38 7.45
N ALA A 39 -18.92 -2.71 6.94
CA ALA A 39 -17.96 -3.54 7.66
C ALA A 39 -17.49 -2.83 8.96
N ILE A 40 -17.17 -1.55 8.89
CA ILE A 40 -16.76 -0.71 10.02
C ILE A 40 -17.88 -0.63 11.07
N ALA A 41 -19.11 -0.35 10.65
CA ALA A 41 -20.25 -0.29 11.56
C ALA A 41 -20.52 -1.63 12.26
N ARG A 42 -20.43 -2.76 11.53
CA ARG A 42 -20.58 -4.11 12.10
C ARG A 42 -19.52 -4.46 13.15
N ASN A 43 -18.39 -3.76 13.16
CA ASN A 43 -17.32 -3.92 14.14
C ASN A 43 -17.39 -2.87 15.27
N GLY A 44 -18.49 -2.12 15.39
CA GLY A 44 -18.67 -1.14 16.47
C GLY A 44 -17.89 0.16 16.29
N LEU A 45 -17.38 0.44 15.08
CA LEU A 45 -16.48 1.56 14.80
C LEU A 45 -17.18 2.66 13.97
N ALA A 46 -18.52 2.74 14.00
CA ALA A 46 -19.27 3.68 13.16
C ALA A 46 -19.01 5.16 13.48
N GLY A 47 -18.59 5.48 14.71
CA GLY A 47 -18.24 6.84 15.13
C GLY A 47 -16.80 7.24 14.82
N GLU A 48 -15.99 6.32 14.29
CA GLU A 48 -14.59 6.60 13.97
C GLU A 48 -14.44 7.48 12.72
N ARG A 49 -13.31 8.19 12.66
CA ARG A 49 -13.04 9.13 11.56
C ARG A 49 -12.57 8.41 10.31
N LEU A 50 -13.50 8.19 9.39
CA LEU A 50 -13.25 7.63 8.05
C LEU A 50 -13.60 8.64 6.96
N GLU A 51 -12.59 9.06 6.21
CA GLU A 51 -12.74 9.79 4.95
C GLU A 51 -12.67 8.81 3.78
N TRP A 52 -13.56 8.99 2.80
CA TRP A 52 -13.58 8.19 1.57
C TRP A 52 -13.46 9.09 0.35
N ILE A 53 -12.43 8.88 -0.44
CA ILE A 53 -12.14 9.66 -1.64
C ILE A 53 -12.31 8.76 -2.86
N ARG A 54 -13.36 9.01 -3.64
CA ARG A 54 -13.61 8.28 -4.88
C ARG A 54 -12.81 8.87 -6.05
N ALA A 55 -11.61 8.36 -6.29
CA ALA A 55 -10.71 8.89 -7.31
C ALA A 55 -9.71 7.85 -7.83
N ASP A 56 -9.09 8.15 -8.99
CA ASP A 56 -7.84 7.50 -9.39
C ASP A 56 -6.74 7.83 -8.37
N VAL A 57 -6.07 6.79 -7.87
CA VAL A 57 -5.07 6.89 -6.80
C VAL A 57 -3.87 7.74 -7.22
N PHE A 58 -3.40 7.61 -8.47
CA PHE A 58 -2.24 8.37 -8.94
C PHE A 58 -2.58 9.85 -9.08
N ALA A 59 -3.77 10.18 -9.59
CA ALA A 59 -4.27 11.54 -9.67
C ALA A 59 -4.46 12.15 -8.29
N GLU A 60 -5.06 11.41 -7.34
CA GLU A 60 -5.24 11.84 -5.95
C GLU A 60 -3.89 12.18 -5.29
N LEU A 61 -2.92 11.26 -5.32
CA LEU A 61 -1.63 11.46 -4.67
C LEU A 61 -0.85 12.67 -5.18
N ARG A 62 -1.04 13.08 -6.44
CA ARG A 62 -0.38 14.27 -7.02
C ARG A 62 -0.95 15.57 -6.47
N ARG A 63 -2.27 15.62 -6.18
CA ARG A 63 -2.93 16.81 -5.61
C ARG A 63 -2.93 16.84 -4.09
N HIS A 64 -2.93 15.68 -3.46
CA HIS A 64 -2.97 15.55 -2.01
C HIS A 64 -1.73 16.17 -1.35
N ARG A 65 -1.89 16.84 -0.21
CA ARG A 65 -0.80 17.56 0.48
C ARG A 65 -0.53 17.07 1.89
N GLU A 66 -1.47 16.34 2.47
CA GLU A 66 -1.38 15.88 3.86
C GLU A 66 -0.33 14.79 4.03
N ARG A 67 0.16 14.66 5.27
CA ARG A 67 1.09 13.60 5.66
C ARG A 67 0.40 12.59 6.57
N TYR A 68 0.89 11.36 6.53
CA TYR A 68 0.32 10.23 7.26
C TYR A 68 1.40 9.45 7.99
N ASP A 69 1.08 8.96 9.20
CA ASP A 69 1.97 8.10 9.99
C ASP A 69 1.97 6.64 9.49
N LEU A 70 0.98 6.28 8.69
CA LEU A 70 0.85 4.95 8.08
C LEU A 70 0.23 5.10 6.69
N ILE A 71 0.87 4.50 5.69
CA ILE A 71 0.38 4.43 4.31
C ILE A 71 0.37 2.98 3.85
N VAL A 72 -0.74 2.56 3.23
CA VAL A 72 -0.88 1.27 2.54
C VAL A 72 -0.93 1.51 1.04
N CYS A 73 -0.17 0.73 0.27
CA CYS A 73 -0.17 0.70 -1.19
C CYS A 73 -0.48 -0.73 -1.65
N ASP A 74 -1.73 -1.04 -1.99
CA ASP A 74 -2.14 -2.37 -2.44
C ASP A 74 -2.82 -2.34 -3.83
N PRO A 75 -2.08 -1.97 -4.89
CA PRO A 75 -2.68 -1.85 -6.23
C PRO A 75 -3.09 -3.22 -6.79
N PRO A 76 -4.04 -3.25 -7.74
CA PRO A 76 -4.29 -4.45 -8.53
C PRO A 76 -3.01 -4.89 -9.29
N PRO A 77 -2.96 -6.13 -9.81
CA PRO A 77 -1.81 -6.60 -10.59
C PRO A 77 -1.51 -5.66 -11.78
N LEU A 78 -0.33 -5.03 -11.77
CA LEU A 78 0.11 -4.11 -12.82
C LEU A 78 0.90 -4.81 -13.94
N ALA A 79 1.39 -6.03 -13.72
CA ALA A 79 2.04 -6.87 -14.75
C ALA A 79 1.26 -8.18 -14.96
N PRO A 80 0.21 -8.20 -15.81
CA PRO A 80 -0.55 -9.42 -16.09
C PRO A 80 0.27 -10.46 -16.89
N HIS A 81 1.31 -10.04 -17.60
CA HIS A 81 2.20 -10.90 -18.37
C HIS A 81 3.65 -10.38 -18.36
N ARG A 82 4.63 -11.23 -18.74
CA ARG A 82 6.07 -10.90 -18.71
C ARG A 82 6.43 -9.66 -19.54
N GLY A 83 5.79 -9.45 -20.69
CA GLY A 83 6.01 -8.26 -21.51
C GLY A 83 5.65 -6.93 -20.84
N ALA A 84 4.82 -6.94 -19.79
CA ALA A 84 4.37 -5.73 -19.08
C ALA A 84 5.29 -5.34 -17.91
N VAL A 85 6.28 -6.15 -17.56
CA VAL A 85 7.10 -5.96 -16.34
C VAL A 85 7.77 -4.60 -16.30
N ALA A 86 8.31 -4.10 -17.41
CA ALA A 86 8.97 -2.79 -17.44
C ALA A 86 7.98 -1.63 -17.24
N ALA A 87 6.75 -1.74 -17.76
CA ALA A 87 5.70 -0.74 -17.53
C ALA A 87 5.21 -0.79 -16.08
N ALA A 88 4.97 -2.00 -15.55
CA ALA A 88 4.57 -2.21 -14.17
C ALA A 88 5.62 -1.71 -13.18
N ALA A 89 6.92 -1.95 -13.45
CA ALA A 89 8.00 -1.45 -12.61
C ALA A 89 7.98 0.07 -12.49
N ARG A 90 7.72 0.78 -13.59
CA ARG A 90 7.54 2.23 -13.60
C ARG A 90 6.33 2.67 -12.79
N ALA A 91 5.18 2.01 -12.96
CA ALA A 91 3.96 2.32 -12.23
C ALA A 91 4.09 2.06 -10.71
N TYR A 92 4.68 0.92 -10.31
CA TYR A 92 4.98 0.63 -8.91
C TYR A 92 5.97 1.64 -8.31
N LYS A 93 7.00 2.05 -9.07
CA LYS A 93 7.95 3.08 -8.62
C LYS A 93 7.22 4.40 -8.38
N ASP A 94 6.39 4.83 -9.33
CA ASP A 94 5.64 6.08 -9.21
C ASP A 94 4.66 6.07 -8.04
N LEU A 95 3.93 4.96 -7.84
CA LEU A 95 3.03 4.79 -6.70
C LEU A 95 3.79 4.96 -5.39
N ASN A 96 4.86 4.19 -5.19
CA ASN A 96 5.66 4.24 -3.97
C ASN A 96 6.31 5.61 -3.77
N ARG A 97 6.84 6.23 -4.83
CA ARG A 97 7.45 7.56 -4.77
C ARG A 97 6.46 8.63 -4.33
N LEU A 98 5.25 8.60 -4.88
CA LEU A 98 4.20 9.54 -4.52
C LEU A 98 3.69 9.31 -3.09
N ALA A 99 3.49 8.05 -2.70
CA ALA A 99 3.13 7.66 -1.34
C ALA A 99 4.17 8.11 -0.31
N LEU A 100 5.47 7.87 -0.57
CA LEU A 100 6.56 8.26 0.31
C LEU A 100 6.64 9.77 0.54
N ARG A 101 6.26 10.60 -0.45
CA ARG A 101 6.16 12.06 -0.26
C ARG A 101 5.01 12.49 0.66
N ARG A 102 4.07 11.60 0.96
CA ARG A 102 2.99 11.78 1.94
C ARG A 102 3.29 11.07 3.25
N LEU A 103 4.37 10.30 3.35
CA LEU A 103 4.73 9.63 4.60
C LEU A 103 5.35 10.63 5.57
N ALA A 104 4.90 10.61 6.82
CA ALA A 104 5.51 11.40 7.89
C ALA A 104 6.89 10.80 8.26
N PRO A 105 7.85 11.61 8.73
CA PRO A 105 9.07 11.09 9.36
C PRO A 105 8.71 10.14 10.51
N GLY A 106 9.34 8.97 10.58
CA GLY A 106 8.98 7.91 11.53
C GLY A 106 7.76 7.08 11.14
N GLY A 107 7.08 7.41 10.04
CA GLY A 107 5.87 6.72 9.57
C GLY A 107 6.15 5.36 8.95
N LEU A 108 5.12 4.51 8.92
CA LEU A 108 5.15 3.16 8.36
C LEU A 108 4.59 3.11 6.94
N LEU A 109 5.26 2.35 6.07
CA LEU A 109 4.79 2.00 4.74
C LEU A 109 4.51 0.50 4.68
N PHE A 110 3.30 0.16 4.25
CA PHE A 110 2.95 -1.16 3.73
C PHE A 110 2.79 -1.03 2.22
N THR A 111 3.55 -1.80 1.44
CA THR A 111 3.45 -1.77 -0.02
C THR A 111 3.48 -3.17 -0.58
N PHE A 112 2.59 -3.44 -1.53
CA PHE A 112 2.31 -4.78 -2.04
C PHE A 112 2.40 -4.85 -3.57
N SER A 113 2.63 -6.06 -4.05
CA SER A 113 2.54 -6.43 -5.45
C SER A 113 2.00 -7.86 -5.57
N CYS A 114 0.85 -8.00 -6.22
CA CYS A 114 0.25 -9.30 -6.58
C CYS A 114 0.63 -9.73 -8.02
N SER A 115 1.54 -9.02 -8.69
CA SER A 115 1.94 -9.33 -10.06
C SER A 115 2.92 -10.50 -10.10
N GLY A 116 2.50 -11.68 -10.58
CA GLY A 116 3.35 -12.86 -10.66
C GLY A 116 4.63 -12.69 -11.51
N ALA A 117 4.60 -11.80 -12.50
CA ALA A 117 5.77 -11.49 -13.33
C ALA A 117 6.81 -10.57 -12.67
N VAL A 118 6.47 -9.95 -11.52
CA VAL A 118 7.39 -9.12 -10.73
C VAL A 118 7.83 -9.94 -9.52
N ASP A 119 9.09 -10.36 -9.48
CA ASP A 119 9.61 -11.10 -8.33
C ASP A 119 9.92 -10.18 -7.14
N ALA A 120 10.20 -10.77 -5.98
CA ALA A 120 10.50 -10.03 -4.74
C ALA A 120 11.76 -9.17 -4.87
N ARG A 121 12.79 -9.64 -5.58
CA ARG A 121 14.03 -8.89 -5.76
C ARG A 121 13.78 -7.61 -6.56
N LEU A 122 13.09 -7.72 -7.68
CA LEU A 122 12.72 -6.59 -8.52
C LEU A 122 11.81 -5.63 -7.77
N PHE A 123 10.82 -6.12 -7.03
CA PHE A 123 9.94 -5.25 -6.25
C PHE A 123 10.70 -4.46 -5.18
N ARG A 124 11.68 -5.08 -4.51
CA ARG A 124 12.57 -4.39 -3.57
C ARG A 124 13.43 -3.32 -4.25
N GLN A 125 13.96 -3.60 -5.45
CA GLN A 125 14.71 -2.61 -6.24
C GLN A 125 13.83 -1.42 -6.67
N ILE A 126 12.57 -1.68 -7.03
CA ILE A 126 11.59 -0.64 -7.36
C ILE A 126 11.33 0.26 -6.13
N LEU A 127 11.11 -0.34 -4.95
CA LEU A 127 10.91 0.41 -3.71
C LEU A 127 12.15 1.25 -3.36
N PHE A 128 13.35 0.69 -3.51
CA PHE A 128 14.60 1.43 -3.32
C PHE A 128 14.69 2.65 -4.23
N ALA A 129 14.46 2.49 -5.54
CA ALA A 129 14.50 3.60 -6.50
C ALA A 129 13.44 4.67 -6.18
N ALA A 130 12.23 4.25 -5.78
CA ALA A 130 11.17 5.16 -5.36
C ALA A 130 11.56 5.98 -4.11
N ALA A 131 12.23 5.36 -3.15
CA ALA A 131 12.69 6.00 -1.93
C ALA A 131 13.79 7.04 -2.20
N VAL A 132 14.76 6.71 -3.05
CA VAL A 132 15.80 7.64 -3.53
C VAL A 132 15.17 8.86 -4.22
N GLU A 133 14.24 8.65 -5.15
CA GLU A 133 13.55 9.76 -5.86
C GLU A 133 12.56 10.56 -4.99
N ALA A 134 12.12 9.99 -3.86
CA ALA A 134 11.32 10.68 -2.87
C ALA A 134 12.18 11.45 -1.84
N GLY A 135 13.49 11.19 -1.78
CA GLY A 135 14.36 11.73 -0.75
C GLY A 135 14.05 11.18 0.65
N VAL A 136 13.53 9.95 0.74
CA VAL A 136 13.13 9.32 2.00
C VAL A 136 14.03 8.13 2.27
N ARG A 137 14.66 8.09 3.45
CA ARG A 137 15.38 6.91 3.92
C ARG A 137 14.38 5.92 4.50
N LEU A 138 14.45 4.67 4.05
CA LEU A 138 13.59 3.58 4.51
C LEU A 138 14.43 2.48 5.14
N ALA A 139 14.02 2.03 6.31
CA ALA A 139 14.47 0.76 6.88
C ALA A 139 13.39 -0.30 6.66
N LEU A 140 13.75 -1.42 6.04
CA LEU A 140 12.84 -2.55 5.87
C LEU A 140 12.72 -3.29 7.22
N LEU A 141 11.51 -3.34 7.76
CA LEU A 141 11.24 -4.03 9.02
C LEU A 141 10.93 -5.51 8.78
N ARG A 142 10.10 -5.82 7.76
CA ARG A 142 9.64 -7.19 7.53
C ARG A 142 9.19 -7.45 6.08
N PRO A 143 9.55 -8.60 5.48
CA PRO A 143 8.88 -9.12 4.28
C PRO A 143 7.46 -9.61 4.61
N LEU A 144 6.51 -9.32 3.74
CA LEU A 144 5.13 -9.81 3.82
C LEU A 144 4.84 -10.71 2.61
N ALA A 145 4.03 -11.74 2.83
CA ALA A 145 3.65 -12.74 1.84
C ALA A 145 2.18 -13.13 2.03
N ALA A 146 1.66 -13.95 1.12
CA ALA A 146 0.33 -14.53 1.26
C ALA A 146 0.25 -15.37 2.56
N ALA A 147 -0.94 -15.46 3.13
CA ALA A 147 -1.16 -16.22 4.35
C ALA A 147 -1.04 -17.74 4.11
N ALA A 148 -0.98 -18.53 5.19
CA ALA A 148 -0.73 -19.98 5.13
C ALA A 148 -1.83 -20.78 4.39
N ASP A 149 -3.01 -20.19 4.22
CA ASP A 149 -4.09 -20.73 3.39
C ASP A 149 -3.83 -20.59 1.87
N HIS A 150 -2.74 -19.92 1.49
CA HIS A 150 -2.24 -19.81 0.12
C HIS A 150 -0.83 -20.43 0.02
N PRO A 151 -0.70 -21.76 0.19
CA PRO A 151 0.60 -22.41 0.19
C PRO A 151 1.25 -22.35 -1.21
N VAL A 152 2.58 -22.16 -1.22
CA VAL A 152 3.38 -22.24 -2.43
C VAL A 152 4.01 -23.62 -2.53
N ALA A 153 3.69 -24.35 -3.58
CA ALA A 153 4.31 -25.65 -3.82
C ALA A 153 5.79 -25.46 -4.18
N ILE A 154 6.68 -26.26 -3.57
CA ILE A 154 8.14 -26.21 -3.83
C ILE A 154 8.45 -26.41 -5.33
N ALA A 155 7.69 -27.28 -6.01
CA ALA A 155 7.83 -27.52 -7.44
C ALA A 155 7.19 -26.43 -8.34
N HIS A 156 6.52 -25.44 -7.75
CA HIS A 156 5.84 -24.36 -8.45
C HIS A 156 6.05 -23.00 -7.76
N PRO A 157 7.29 -22.47 -7.76
CA PRO A 157 7.60 -21.20 -7.11
C PRO A 157 6.84 -19.99 -7.68
N GLN A 158 6.27 -20.11 -8.88
CA GLN A 158 5.41 -19.07 -9.47
C GLN A 158 4.12 -18.83 -8.66
N GLY A 159 3.76 -19.77 -7.78
CA GLY A 159 2.67 -19.59 -6.81
C GLY A 159 2.93 -18.51 -5.77
N GLU A 160 4.19 -18.04 -5.61
CA GLU A 160 4.54 -16.92 -4.73
C GLU A 160 4.18 -15.56 -5.36
N TYR A 161 2.87 -15.33 -5.57
CA TYR A 161 2.39 -14.19 -6.33
C TYR A 161 2.31 -12.90 -5.50
N LEU A 162 2.08 -12.96 -4.19
CA LEU A 162 1.96 -11.79 -3.32
C LEU A 162 3.31 -11.48 -2.66
N LYS A 163 3.83 -10.29 -2.94
CA LYS A 163 5.01 -9.74 -2.27
C LYS A 163 4.61 -8.47 -1.56
N GLY A 164 5.06 -8.29 -0.32
CA GLY A 164 4.88 -7.03 0.38
C GLY A 164 6.07 -6.66 1.24
N TRP A 165 6.19 -5.37 1.52
CA TRP A 165 7.22 -4.82 2.40
C TRP A 165 6.58 -3.96 3.48
N LEU A 166 6.90 -4.26 4.73
CA LEU A 166 6.71 -3.34 5.84
C LEU A 166 8.02 -2.57 6.06
N ALA A 167 8.00 -1.26 5.87
CA ALA A 167 9.13 -0.38 6.05
C ALA A 167 8.79 0.81 6.96
N VAL A 168 9.80 1.42 7.56
CA VAL A 168 9.68 2.65 8.34
C VAL A 168 10.50 3.76 7.68
N ALA A 169 9.93 4.96 7.56
CA ALA A 169 10.67 6.15 7.19
C ALA A 169 11.52 6.59 8.37
N GLU A 170 12.83 6.62 8.18
CA GLU A 170 13.73 7.09 9.23
C GLU A 170 13.43 8.56 9.51
N SER A 171 13.20 8.88 10.79
CA SER A 171 13.21 10.27 11.21
C SER A 171 14.62 10.80 10.97
N SER A 172 14.75 11.96 10.34
CA SER A 172 16.04 12.64 10.22
C SER A 172 16.51 13.04 11.62
N ALA A 173 17.09 12.10 12.36
CA ALA A 173 17.95 12.41 13.47
C ALA A 173 19.16 13.14 12.87
N ARG A 174 19.33 14.37 13.33
CA ARG A 174 20.49 15.25 13.18
C ARG A 174 21.78 14.44 13.02
N ASP A 175 22.52 14.69 11.94
CA ASP A 175 23.98 14.59 11.98
C ASP A 175 24.52 15.80 12.75
#